data_AF-A0A352RG36-F1
#
_entry.id   AF-A0A352RG36-F1
#
_cell.length_a   1.000
_cell.length_b   1.000
_cell.length_c   1.000
_cell.angle_alpha   90.00
_cell.angle_beta   90.00
_cell.angle_gamma   90.00
#
_symmetry.space_group_name_H-M   'P 1'
#
loop_
_entity.id
_entity.type
_entity.pdbx_description
1 polymer ?
#
loop_
_entity_poly.entity_id
_entity_poly.type
_entity_poly.pdbx_seq_one_letter_code
_entity_poly.pdbx_strand_id
1 'polypeptide(L)'
;LNRLRNLTLTVQLKLPEEKHEQLFEAYLLDPKPVIWGGEYLPREGESPQNALGRCYRELLSFRNERYGLLADCVLDYSFHHCAKTGVEELLELVTNNYKMKP
;
A
#
# COMPACT_ATOMS: atom_id res chain seq x y z
N LEU A 1 -1.21 12.94 14.03
CA LEU A 1 -1.50 12.90 12.59
C LEU A 1 -1.73 14.27 11.97
N ASN A 2 -2.56 15.15 12.55
CA ASN A 2 -2.86 16.48 11.97
C ASN A 2 -1.63 17.33 11.61
N ARG A 3 -0.62 17.39 12.50
CA ARG A 3 0.64 18.11 12.20
C ARG A 3 1.34 17.56 10.95
N LEU A 4 1.37 16.23 10.76
CA LEU A 4 1.98 15.62 9.58
C LEU A 4 1.18 16.02 8.33
N ARG A 5 -0.14 15.86 8.34
CA ARG A 5 -1.03 16.20 7.21
C ARG A 5 -0.95 17.66 6.79
N ASN A 6 -0.68 18.57 7.74
CA ASN A 6 -0.55 20.00 7.46
C ASN A 6 0.84 20.40 6.93
N LEU A 7 1.87 19.59 7.21
CA LEU A 7 3.27 19.90 6.83
C LEU A 7 3.77 19.07 5.66
N THR A 8 3.00 18.07 5.22
CA THR A 8 3.39 17.15 4.15
C THR A 8 2.24 16.94 3.19
N LEU A 9 2.60 16.62 1.94
CA LEU A 9 1.70 15.97 1.01
C LEU A 9 1.90 14.46 1.11
N THR A 10 0.81 13.73 1.32
CA THR A 10 0.82 12.28 1.43
C THR A 10 0.30 11.66 0.14
N VAL A 11 1.12 10.81 -0.48
CA VAL A 11 0.81 10.14 -1.74
C VAL A 11 0.70 8.65 -1.48
N GLN A 12 -0.45 8.06 -1.79
CA GLN A 12 -0.62 6.62 -1.74
C GLN A 12 -0.30 6.02 -3.11
N LEU A 13 0.61 5.05 -3.14
CA LEU A 13 0.76 4.14 -4.29
C LEU A 13 -0.21 2.99 -4.10
N LYS A 14 -1.38 3.05 -4.74
CA LYS A 14 -2.46 2.09 -4.53
C LYS A 14 -2.08 0.74 -5.13
N LEU A 15 -2.22 -0.32 -4.34
CA LEU A 15 -2.06 -1.69 -4.80
C LEU A 15 -3.45 -2.29 -5.05
N PRO A 16 -3.78 -2.82 -6.23
CA PRO A 16 -5.05 -3.50 -6.44
C PRO A 16 -5.02 -4.91 -5.84
N GLU A 17 -6.18 -5.43 -5.48
CA GLU A 17 -6.30 -6.73 -4.80
C GLU A 17 -5.80 -7.88 -5.68
N GLU A 18 -5.95 -7.78 -7.00
CA GLU A 18 -5.45 -8.80 -7.95
C GLU A 18 -3.92 -8.97 -7.90
N LYS A 19 -3.20 -8.04 -7.27
CA LYS A 19 -1.74 -8.12 -7.09
C LYS A 19 -1.32 -8.74 -5.75
N HIS A 20 -2.24 -8.97 -4.82
CA HIS A 20 -1.91 -9.49 -3.50
C HIS A 20 -1.22 -10.86 -3.56
N GLU A 21 -1.66 -11.76 -4.46
CA GLU A 21 -1.05 -13.08 -4.61
C GLU A 21 0.40 -12.98 -5.07
N GLN A 22 0.65 -12.22 -6.13
CA GLN A 22 1.99 -12.01 -6.68
C GLN A 22 2.95 -11.42 -5.63
N LEU A 23 2.48 -10.47 -4.82
CA LEU A 23 3.30 -9.90 -3.75
C LEU A 23 3.54 -10.89 -2.61
N PHE A 24 2.57 -11.75 -2.30
CA PHE A 24 2.74 -12.80 -1.30
C PHE A 24 3.75 -13.86 -1.75
N GLU A 25 3.67 -14.30 -3.01
CA GLU A 25 4.66 -15.22 -3.59
C GLU A 25 6.07 -14.62 -3.56
N ALA A 26 6.22 -13.35 -3.96
CA ALA A 26 7.50 -12.65 -3.88
C ALA A 26 8.03 -12.58 -2.44
N TYR A 27 7.15 -12.35 -1.47
CA TYR A 27 7.50 -12.37 -0.05
C TYR A 27 7.94 -13.76 0.43
N LEU A 28 7.35 -14.85 -0.05
CA LEU A 28 7.79 -16.20 0.31
C LEU A 28 9.18 -16.53 -0.26
N LEU A 29 9.50 -16.01 -1.44
CA LEU A 29 10.81 -16.20 -2.07
C LEU A 29 11.92 -15.40 -1.38
N ASP A 30 11.63 -14.16 -0.98
CA ASP A 30 12.56 -13.27 -0.29
C ASP A 30 11.85 -12.56 0.89
N PRO A 31 11.76 -13.23 2.06
CA PRO A 31 10.97 -12.74 3.18
C PRO A 31 11.61 -11.51 3.82
N LYS A 32 10.95 -10.37 3.68
CA LYS A 32 11.32 -9.12 4.36
C LYS A 32 10.60 -9.00 5.70
N PRO A 33 11.22 -8.46 6.77
CA PRO A 33 10.53 -8.26 8.04
C PRO A 33 9.22 -7.46 7.86
N VAL A 34 8.11 -7.96 8.41
CA VAL A 34 6.77 -7.36 8.30
C VAL A 34 6.33 -6.79 9.65
N ILE A 35 5.91 -5.53 9.66
CA ILE A 35 5.24 -4.90 10.81
C ILE A 35 3.74 -5.21 10.73
N TRP A 36 3.28 -6.18 11.51
CA TRP A 36 1.89 -6.65 11.47
C TRP A 36 0.90 -5.71 12.15
N GLY A 37 1.31 -4.99 13.19
CA GLY A 37 0.44 -4.00 13.85
C GLY A 37 -0.86 -4.56 14.44
N GLY A 38 -0.92 -5.87 14.74
CA GLY A 38 -2.13 -6.55 15.21
C GLY A 38 -2.86 -7.38 14.13
N GLU A 39 -2.47 -7.27 12.86
CA GLU A 39 -3.13 -7.95 11.74
C GLU A 39 -2.63 -9.39 11.49
N TYR A 40 -1.74 -9.92 12.34
CA TYR A 40 -1.39 -11.34 12.32
C TYR A 40 -2.28 -12.10 13.30
N LEU A 41 -3.37 -12.67 12.78
CA LEU A 41 -4.42 -13.31 13.56
C LEU A 41 -4.58 -14.77 13.11
N PRO A 42 -3.68 -15.69 13.51
CA PRO A 42 -3.80 -17.11 13.16
C PRO A 42 -5.07 -17.70 13.77
N ARG A 43 -5.71 -18.61 13.04
CA ARG A 43 -6.91 -19.32 13.51
C ARG A 43 -6.52 -20.62 14.21
N GLU A 44 -7.36 -21.08 15.13
CA GLU A 44 -7.17 -22.37 15.78
C GLU A 44 -7.14 -23.50 14.74
N GLY A 45 -6.12 -24.36 14.82
CA GLY A 45 -5.90 -25.46 13.87
C GLY A 45 -5.33 -25.04 12.49
N GLU A 46 -5.12 -23.75 12.24
CA GLU A 46 -4.51 -23.26 10.99
C GLU A 46 -3.00 -23.50 10.99
N SER A 47 -2.45 -23.99 9.87
CA SER A 47 -0.99 -24.11 9.75
C SER A 47 -0.34 -22.72 9.70
N PRO A 48 0.90 -22.56 10.21
CA PRO A 48 1.58 -21.28 10.17
C PRO A 48 1.68 -20.66 8.76
N GLN A 49 1.87 -21.48 7.73
CA GLN A 49 1.97 -21.05 6.34
C GLN A 49 0.62 -20.54 5.81
N ASN A 50 -0.48 -21.23 6.13
CA ASN A 50 -1.83 -20.80 5.73
C ASN A 50 -2.22 -19.51 6.45
N ALA A 51 -1.93 -19.43 7.76
CA ALA A 51 -2.15 -18.23 8.56
C ALA A 51 -1.36 -17.04 8.00
N LEU A 52 -0.09 -17.25 7.67
CA LEU A 52 0.78 -16.22 7.08
C LEU A 52 0.21 -15.70 5.76
N GLY A 53 -0.16 -16.58 4.83
CA GLY A 53 -0.71 -16.16 3.55
C GLY A 53 -2.03 -15.42 3.66
N ARG A 54 -2.94 -15.90 4.52
CA ARG A 54 -4.21 -15.21 4.75
C ARG A 54 -4.00 -13.85 5.41
N CYS A 55 -3.28 -13.81 6.53
CA CYS A 55 -3.05 -12.57 7.27
C CYS A 55 -2.27 -11.55 6.42
N TYR A 56 -1.36 -11.98 5.56
CA TYR A 56 -0.62 -11.07 4.68
C TYR A 56 -1.53 -10.36 3.67
N ARG A 57 -2.46 -11.10 3.03
CA ARG A 57 -3.44 -10.51 2.11
C ARG A 57 -4.41 -9.57 2.85
N GLU A 58 -4.83 -9.95 4.05
CA GLU A 58 -5.66 -9.11 4.94
C GLU A 58 -4.90 -7.82 5.31
N LEU A 59 -3.60 -7.92 5.66
CA LEU A 59 -2.74 -6.77 5.96
C LEU A 59 -2.58 -5.81 4.77
N LEU A 60 -2.39 -6.33 3.55
CA LEU A 60 -2.30 -5.48 2.35
C LEU A 60 -3.61 -4.71 2.12
N SER A 61 -4.75 -5.39 2.27
CA SER A 61 -6.08 -4.79 2.12
C SER A 61 -6.32 -3.72 3.18
N PHE A 62 -6.05 -4.04 4.45
CA PHE A 62 -6.14 -3.11 5.58
C PHE A 62 -5.28 -1.86 5.35
N ARG A 63 -4.02 -2.05 4.94
CA ARG A 63 -3.10 -0.92 4.67
C ARG A 63 -3.58 -0.06 3.51
N ASN A 64 -4.06 -0.67 2.43
CA ASN A 64 -4.60 0.07 1.29
C ASN A 64 -5.76 0.99 1.71
N GLU A 65 -6.71 0.48 2.49
CA GLU A 65 -7.82 1.29 2.99
C GLU A 65 -7.32 2.43 3.89
N ARG A 66 -6.50 2.09 4.90
CA ARG A 66 -6.03 3.07 5.89
C ARG A 66 -5.13 4.13 5.28
N TYR A 67 -4.24 3.76 4.36
CA TYR A 67 -3.38 4.72 3.68
C TYR A 67 -4.18 5.61 2.74
N GLY A 68 -5.23 5.08 2.08
CA GLY A 68 -6.13 5.89 1.26
C GLY A 68 -6.88 6.96 2.05
N LEU A 69 -7.33 6.64 3.27
CA LEU A 69 -7.94 7.62 4.18
C LEU A 69 -6.97 8.71 4.65
N LEU A 70 -5.66 8.45 4.57
CA LEU A 70 -4.62 9.39 4.96
C LEU A 70 -4.10 10.23 3.79
N ALA A 71 -4.15 9.71 2.58
CA ALA A 71 -3.58 10.29 1.38
C ALA A 71 -4.29 11.58 0.94
N ASP A 72 -3.50 12.53 0.45
CA ASP A 72 -3.97 13.69 -0.28
C ASP A 72 -4.11 13.39 -1.79
N CYS A 73 -3.30 12.44 -2.27
CA CYS A 73 -3.30 11.97 -3.66
C CYS A 73 -3.15 10.45 -3.68
N VAL A 74 -3.92 9.79 -4.54
CA VAL A 74 -3.85 8.34 -4.75
C VAL A 74 -3.42 8.09 -6.19
N LEU A 75 -2.33 7.34 -6.35
CA LEU A 75 -1.81 6.91 -7.65
C LEU A 75 -2.20 5.46 -7.87
N ASP A 76 -2.90 5.19 -8.97
CA ASP A 76 -3.27 3.83 -9.35
C ASP A 76 -2.04 3.02 -9.77
N TYR A 77 -2.12 1.70 -9.61
CA TYR A 77 -1.05 0.78 -10.00
C TYR A 77 -0.69 0.86 -11.47
N SER A 78 -1.68 1.07 -12.34
CA SER A 78 -1.42 1.29 -13.77
C SER A 78 -0.58 2.54 -14.05
N PHE A 79 -0.54 3.52 -13.14
CA PHE A 79 0.33 4.69 -13.23
C PHE A 79 1.72 4.36 -12.65
N HIS A 80 1.80 3.95 -11.38
CA HIS A 80 3.10 3.79 -10.69
C HIS A 80 3.85 2.49 -11.03
N HIS A 81 3.26 1.57 -11.80
CA HIS A 81 3.93 0.42 -12.42
C HIS A 81 3.96 0.49 -13.96
N CYS A 82 3.78 1.68 -14.56
CA CYS A 82 3.93 1.87 -15.99
C CYS A 82 5.37 2.22 -16.36
N ALA A 83 5.96 1.51 -17.33
CA ALA A 83 7.31 1.80 -17.83
C ALA A 83 7.44 3.18 -18.51
N LYS A 84 6.32 3.81 -18.87
CA LYS A 84 6.29 5.16 -19.45
C LYS A 84 6.14 6.26 -18.41
N THR A 85 5.85 5.91 -17.15
CA THR A 85 5.70 6.88 -16.07
C THR A 85 7.05 7.08 -15.39
N GLY A 86 7.60 8.28 -15.58
CA GLY A 86 8.86 8.72 -15.00
C GLY A 86 8.67 9.67 -13.83
N VAL A 87 9.77 10.34 -13.47
CA VAL A 87 9.81 11.29 -12.36
C VAL A 87 9.00 12.55 -12.71
N GLU A 88 9.07 12.98 -13.96
CA GLU A 88 8.40 14.17 -14.47
C GLU A 88 6.88 14.04 -14.38
N GLU A 89 6.30 12.92 -14.84
CA GLU A 89 4.86 12.67 -14.77
C GLU A 89 4.38 12.54 -13.31
N LEU A 90 5.18 11.91 -12.45
CA LEU A 90 4.90 11.82 -11.02
C LEU A 90 4.85 13.23 -10.39
N LEU A 91 5.87 14.05 -10.62
CA LEU A 91 5.97 15.39 -10.05
C LEU A 91 4.86 16.30 -10.56
N GLU A 92 4.51 16.22 -11.85
CA GLU A 92 3.40 16.99 -12.42
C GLU A 92 2.08 16.62 -11.73
N LEU A 93 1.76 15.33 -11.66
CA LEU A 93 0.52 14.84 -11.07
C LEU A 93 0.41 15.20 -9.59
N VAL A 94 1.47 14.98 -8.82
CA VAL A 94 1.53 15.27 -7.39
C VAL A 94 1.45 16.79 -7.12
N THR A 95 2.11 17.61 -7.94
CA THR A 95 2.07 19.09 -7.81
C THR A 95 0.68 19.65 -8.15
N ASN A 96 0.02 19.10 -9.16
CA ASN A 96 -1.33 19.51 -9.52
C ASN A 96 -2.34 19.18 -8.41
N ASN A 97 -2.18 18.04 -7.74
CA ASN A 97 -3.00 17.69 -6.57
C ASN A 97 -2.68 18.58 -5.34
N TYR A 98 -1.41 18.98 -5.14
CA TYR A 98 -1.04 19.90 -4.07
C TYR A 98 -1.73 21.26 -4.19
N LYS A 99 -1.78 21.83 -5.41
CA LYS A 99 -2.44 23.13 -5.67
C LYS A 99 -3.95 23.14 -5.39
N MET A 100 -4.56 21.96 -5.28
CA MET A 100 -5.99 21.78 -5.02
C MET A 100 -6.30 21.60 -3.52
N LYS A 101 -5.27 21.51 -2.66
CA LYS A 101 -5.46 21.39 -1.21
C LYS A 101 -5.89 22.76 -0.66
N PRO A 102 -7.06 22.85 0.01
CA PRO A 102 -7.60 24.12 0.52
C PRO A 102 -6.78 24.72 1.66
#